data_AF-A0AAD4P4F4-F1
#
_entry.id   AF-A0AAD4P4F4-F1
#
_cell.length_a   1.000
_cell.length_b   1.000
_cell.length_c   1.000
_cell.angle_alpha   90.00
_cell.angle_beta   90.00
_cell.angle_gamma   90.00
#
_symmetry.space_group_name_H-M   'P 1'
#
loop_
_entity.id
_entity.type
_entity.pdbx_description
1 polymer ?
#
loop_
_entity_poly.entity_id
_entity_poly.type
_entity_poly.pdbx_seq_one_letter_code
_entity_poly.pdbx_strand_id
1 'polypeptide(L)'
;MMEFLFKGIMLERIWGIVNSFQKLIDIGDIADKLHASLYWKFRKYLQENHFLADWLRREIQAVMQEEDVDIIMHHVLGVIDSLRRDWLKKRRVSTETAQEEFRAAVSDSVRPFLTGRTERFVEELELFLGSGLNMDAFDNLYIKHFGWKKSGEREREKDYDEPHEPTPVVPYLYIFDEDPDEN
;
A
#
# COMPACT_ATOMS: atom_id res chain seq x y z
N MET A 1 -9.19 -15.33 -14.30
CA MET A 1 -7.77 -14.97 -14.51
C MET A 1 -7.48 -13.53 -14.06
N MET A 2 -8.13 -13.04 -12.99
CA MET A 2 -7.81 -11.74 -12.34
C MET A 2 -7.41 -11.94 -10.87
N GLU A 3 -7.76 -13.07 -10.25
CA GLU A 3 -7.39 -13.36 -8.85
C GLU A 3 -5.90 -13.64 -8.62
N PHE A 4 -5.19 -14.14 -9.64
CA PHE A 4 -3.75 -14.41 -9.54
C PHE A 4 -2.88 -13.15 -9.76
N LEU A 5 -3.39 -12.13 -10.44
CA LEU A 5 -2.68 -10.86 -10.64
C LEU A 5 -2.67 -10.02 -9.35
N PHE A 6 -3.75 -10.07 -8.55
CA PHE A 6 -3.79 -9.45 -7.22
C PHE A 6 -2.86 -10.17 -6.22
N LYS A 7 -2.83 -11.52 -6.23
CA LYS A 7 -1.88 -12.30 -5.41
C LYS A 7 -0.41 -12.04 -5.79
N GLY A 8 -0.10 -11.90 -7.09
CA GLY A 8 1.27 -11.63 -7.58
C GLY A 8 1.79 -10.22 -7.27
N ILE A 9 0.95 -9.18 -7.38
CA ILE A 9 1.33 -7.81 -7.01
C ILE A 9 1.47 -7.66 -5.48
N MET A 10 0.66 -8.37 -4.70
CA MET A 10 0.72 -8.37 -3.23
C MET A 10 1.93 -9.12 -2.64
N LEU A 11 2.39 -10.21 -3.26
CA LEU A 11 3.55 -10.96 -2.78
C LEU A 11 4.87 -10.24 -3.05
N GLU A 12 4.99 -9.54 -4.19
CA GLU A 12 6.15 -8.67 -4.48
C GLU A 12 6.16 -7.41 -3.59
N ARG A 13 4.99 -6.94 -3.09
CA ARG A 13 4.93 -5.89 -2.06
C ARG A 13 5.72 -6.34 -0.81
N ILE A 14 5.53 -7.56 -0.30
CA ILE A 14 6.13 -7.99 0.98
C ILE A 14 7.66 -8.08 0.93
N TRP A 15 8.27 -8.45 -0.20
CA TRP A 15 9.73 -8.61 -0.30
C TRP A 15 10.47 -7.30 -0.64
N GLY A 16 9.88 -6.43 -1.48
CA GLY A 16 10.43 -5.09 -1.78
C GLY A 16 10.27 -4.07 -0.64
N ILE A 17 9.39 -4.34 0.34
CA ILE A 17 9.10 -3.45 1.47
C ILE A 17 10.25 -3.30 2.47
N VAL A 18 11.13 -4.29 2.60
CA VAL A 18 12.03 -4.33 3.75
C VAL A 18 13.24 -3.39 3.62
N ASN A 19 13.72 -3.07 2.42
CA ASN A 19 15.03 -2.41 2.27
C ASN A 19 15.06 -1.07 1.50
N SER A 20 13.97 -0.63 0.85
CA SER A 20 13.98 0.62 0.06
C SER A 20 13.06 1.73 0.57
N PHE A 21 12.40 1.53 1.72
CA PHE A 21 11.32 2.38 2.23
C PHE A 21 11.79 3.66 2.95
N GLN A 22 12.97 3.70 3.54
CA GLN A 22 13.37 4.83 4.40
C GLN A 22 13.50 6.18 3.68
N LYS A 23 13.74 6.19 2.36
CA LYS A 23 14.03 7.40 1.57
C LYS A 23 12.81 7.92 0.77
N LEU A 24 11.77 7.10 0.62
CA LEU A 24 10.54 7.42 -0.11
C LEU A 24 9.40 7.90 0.80
N ILE A 25 9.53 7.68 2.11
CA ILE A 25 8.57 8.08 3.13
C ILE A 25 8.37 9.61 3.15
N ASP A 26 9.42 10.44 3.08
CA ASP A 26 9.31 11.88 3.40
C ASP A 26 8.32 12.73 2.56
N ILE A 27 8.02 12.38 1.30
CA ILE A 27 7.16 13.20 0.42
C ILE A 27 5.73 12.66 0.34
N GLY A 28 5.57 11.33 0.29
CA GLY A 28 4.25 10.68 0.36
C GLY A 28 3.62 10.85 1.73
N ASP A 29 4.42 10.68 2.79
CA ASP A 29 4.04 10.87 4.19
C ASP A 29 3.42 12.24 4.46
N ILE A 30 3.85 13.31 3.77
CA ILE A 30 3.24 14.64 3.96
C ILE A 30 1.83 14.70 3.40
N ALA A 31 1.61 14.25 2.15
CA ALA A 31 0.28 14.26 1.55
C ALA A 31 -0.67 13.30 2.28
N ASP A 32 -0.15 12.16 2.68
CA ASP A 32 -0.88 11.11 3.38
C ASP A 32 -1.21 11.52 4.83
N LYS A 33 -0.26 12.15 5.55
CA LYS A 33 -0.53 12.83 6.83
C LYS A 33 -1.53 13.96 6.70
N LEU A 34 -1.51 14.71 5.59
CA LEU A 34 -2.52 15.75 5.34
C LEU A 34 -3.91 15.12 5.17
N HIS A 35 -4.05 14.01 4.44
CA HIS A 35 -5.32 13.32 4.28
C HIS A 35 -5.86 12.77 5.61
N ALA A 36 -5.02 12.09 6.40
CA ALA A 36 -5.39 11.64 7.74
C ALA A 36 -5.73 12.83 8.66
N SER A 37 -4.93 13.91 8.64
CA SER A 37 -5.19 15.11 9.43
C SER A 37 -6.54 15.77 9.06
N LEU A 38 -6.85 15.89 7.77
CA LEU A 38 -8.10 16.44 7.30
C LEU A 38 -9.30 15.56 7.64
N TYR A 39 -9.13 14.25 7.66
CA TYR A 39 -10.16 13.30 8.07
C TYR A 39 -10.61 13.51 9.52
N TRP A 40 -9.65 13.63 10.42
CA TRP A 40 -9.92 13.94 11.81
C TRP A 40 -10.49 15.35 11.97
N LYS A 41 -9.87 16.36 11.34
CA LYS A 41 -10.28 17.78 11.41
C LYS A 41 -11.71 18.02 10.93
N PHE A 42 -12.12 17.40 9.83
CA PHE A 42 -13.47 17.53 9.27
C PHE A 42 -14.47 16.51 9.84
N ARG A 43 -14.09 15.72 10.84
CA ARG A 43 -14.94 14.70 11.46
C ARG A 43 -15.52 13.68 10.48
N LYS A 44 -14.77 13.36 9.42
CA LYS A 44 -15.17 12.36 8.42
C LYS A 44 -15.33 10.96 9.03
N TYR A 45 -14.71 10.70 10.18
CA TYR A 45 -14.89 9.48 10.98
C TYR A 45 -16.32 9.24 11.49
N LEU A 46 -17.20 10.24 11.39
CA LEU A 46 -18.63 10.09 11.69
C LEU A 46 -19.44 9.56 10.50
N GLN A 47 -18.85 9.50 9.30
CA GLN A 47 -19.50 9.00 8.10
C GLN A 47 -19.20 7.50 7.90
N GLU A 48 -20.09 6.83 7.17
CA GLU A 48 -19.86 5.44 6.77
C GLU A 48 -18.94 5.38 5.55
N ASN A 49 -18.00 4.42 5.56
CA ASN A 49 -17.18 4.13 4.39
C ASN A 49 -17.59 2.76 3.84
N HIS A 50 -18.25 2.78 2.68
CA HIS A 50 -18.80 1.58 2.04
C HIS A 50 -17.71 0.62 1.52
N PHE A 51 -16.47 1.08 1.38
CA PHE A 51 -15.33 0.24 0.99
C PHE A 51 -14.55 -0.31 2.18
N LEU A 52 -14.89 0.08 3.41
CA LEU A 52 -14.12 -0.33 4.60
C LEU A 52 -14.12 -1.84 4.80
N ALA A 53 -15.26 -2.51 4.62
CA ALA A 53 -15.35 -3.95 4.77
C ALA A 53 -14.46 -4.70 3.75
N ASP A 54 -14.52 -4.28 2.49
CA ASP A 54 -13.74 -4.89 1.41
C ASP A 54 -12.24 -4.61 1.57
N TRP A 55 -11.87 -3.40 2.00
CA TRP A 55 -10.50 -3.04 2.32
C TRP A 55 -9.95 -3.86 3.49
N LEU A 56 -10.70 -3.94 4.61
CA LEU A 56 -10.30 -4.72 5.79
C LEU A 56 -10.08 -6.18 5.43
N ARG A 57 -11.02 -6.78 4.69
CA ARG A 57 -10.91 -8.15 4.19
C ARG A 57 -9.61 -8.33 3.40
N ARG A 58 -9.36 -7.50 2.39
CA ARG A 58 -8.18 -7.58 1.53
C ARG A 58 -6.87 -7.46 2.31
N GLU A 59 -6.76 -6.44 3.16
CA GLU A 59 -5.51 -6.19 3.90
C GLU A 59 -5.26 -7.24 4.98
N ILE A 60 -6.29 -7.71 5.69
CA ILE A 60 -6.13 -8.79 6.67
C ILE A 60 -5.70 -10.09 5.97
N GLN A 61 -6.32 -10.44 4.84
CA GLN A 61 -5.89 -11.59 4.03
C GLN A 61 -4.42 -11.45 3.59
N ALA A 62 -3.99 -10.25 3.18
CA ALA A 62 -2.61 -10.01 2.75
C ALA A 62 -1.61 -10.12 3.91
N VAL A 63 -1.96 -9.59 5.08
CA VAL A 63 -1.09 -9.58 6.26
C VAL A 63 -0.97 -10.97 6.90
N MET A 64 -2.07 -11.72 6.92
CA MET A 64 -2.13 -13.07 7.50
C MET A 64 -1.76 -14.18 6.51
N GLN A 65 -1.89 -13.94 5.20
CA GLN A 65 -1.77 -14.95 4.15
C GLN A 65 -2.82 -16.07 4.26
N GLU A 66 -4.00 -15.73 4.80
CA GLU A 66 -5.14 -16.63 5.00
C GLU A 66 -6.37 -16.11 4.25
N GLU A 67 -7.23 -16.99 3.75
CA GLU A 67 -8.44 -16.59 3.01
C GLU A 67 -9.64 -16.37 3.93
N ASP A 68 -9.79 -17.18 4.99
CA ASP A 68 -10.89 -17.11 5.94
C ASP A 68 -10.59 -16.11 7.07
N VAL A 69 -10.86 -14.83 6.78
CA VAL A 69 -10.61 -13.72 7.71
C VAL A 69 -11.89 -13.00 8.14
N ASP A 70 -13.06 -13.52 7.75
CA ASP A 70 -14.34 -12.83 7.86
C ASP A 70 -14.68 -12.48 9.30
N ILE A 71 -14.39 -13.40 10.24
CA ILE A 71 -14.63 -13.18 11.66
C ILE A 71 -13.78 -12.00 12.17
N ILE A 72 -12.51 -11.94 11.77
CA ILE A 72 -11.58 -10.88 12.17
C ILE A 72 -12.02 -9.55 11.54
N MET A 73 -12.32 -9.56 10.24
CA MET A 73 -12.82 -8.37 9.54
C MET A 73 -14.08 -7.81 10.19
N HIS A 74 -15.09 -8.65 10.49
CA HIS A 74 -16.32 -8.20 11.15
C HIS A 74 -16.08 -7.73 12.59
N HIS A 75 -15.12 -8.32 13.30
CA HIS A 75 -14.73 -7.86 14.63
C HIS A 75 -14.18 -6.43 14.58
N VAL A 76 -13.21 -6.18 13.69
CA VAL A 76 -12.60 -4.85 13.50
C VAL A 76 -13.64 -3.83 13.03
N LEU A 77 -14.46 -4.19 12.05
CA LEU A 77 -15.54 -3.34 11.56
C LEU A 77 -16.53 -2.97 12.69
N GLY A 78 -16.89 -3.95 13.52
CA GLY A 78 -17.76 -3.76 14.67
C GLY A 78 -17.17 -2.82 15.73
N VAL A 79 -15.86 -2.89 15.97
CA VAL A 79 -15.13 -1.97 16.86
C VAL A 79 -15.19 -0.53 16.32
N ILE A 80 -14.90 -0.34 15.03
CA ILE A 80 -14.94 0.99 14.38
C ILE A 80 -16.36 1.57 14.41
N ASP A 81 -17.36 0.77 14.09
CA ASP A 81 -18.76 1.19 14.13
C ASP A 81 -19.23 1.52 15.55
N SER A 82 -18.74 0.80 16.56
CA SER A 82 -19.04 1.10 17.97
C SER A 82 -18.47 2.45 18.38
N LEU A 83 -17.20 2.71 18.05
CA LEU A 83 -16.57 4.01 18.28
C LEU A 83 -17.36 5.14 17.60
N ARG A 84 -17.73 4.95 16.33
CA ARG A 84 -18.54 5.92 15.57
C ARG A 84 -19.84 6.24 16.30
N ARG A 85 -20.58 5.22 16.73
CA ARG A 85 -21.85 5.40 17.49
C ARG A 85 -21.63 6.12 18.82
N ASP A 86 -20.54 5.83 19.51
CA ASP A 86 -20.23 6.47 20.78
C ASP A 86 -19.85 7.95 20.60
N TRP A 87 -19.08 8.28 19.56
CA TRP A 87 -18.76 9.68 19.23
C TRP A 87 -19.98 10.47 18.75
N LEU A 88 -20.90 9.86 18.01
CA LEU A 88 -22.17 10.50 17.64
C LEU A 88 -23.01 10.89 18.87
N LYS A 89 -22.96 10.09 19.94
CA LYS A 89 -23.62 10.40 21.22
C LYS A 89 -22.85 11.44 22.04
N LYS A 90 -21.52 11.34 22.05
CA LYS A 90 -20.63 12.26 22.78
C LYS A 90 -20.45 13.56 21.98
N ARG A 91 -21.35 14.53 22.17
CA ARG A 91 -21.40 15.85 21.50
C ARG A 91 -20.08 16.67 21.48
N ARG A 92 -19.02 16.27 22.20
CA ARG A 92 -17.78 17.05 22.41
C ARG A 92 -16.47 16.26 22.42
N VAL A 93 -16.36 15.09 21.78
CA VAL A 93 -15.04 14.45 21.63
C VAL A 93 -14.16 15.33 20.73
N SER A 94 -12.94 15.62 21.21
CA SER A 94 -11.92 16.32 20.43
C SER A 94 -11.42 15.38 19.32
N THR A 95 -10.91 15.95 18.24
CA THR A 95 -10.41 15.14 17.11
C THR A 95 -9.18 14.33 17.50
N GLU A 96 -8.35 14.85 18.41
CA GLU A 96 -7.17 14.18 18.97
C GLU A 96 -7.57 12.96 19.81
N THR A 97 -8.51 13.11 20.74
CA THR A 97 -8.99 12.00 21.56
C THR A 97 -9.70 10.94 20.71
N ALA A 98 -10.48 11.34 19.69
CA ALA A 98 -11.08 10.38 18.76
C ALA A 98 -10.03 9.58 17.99
N GLN A 99 -8.95 10.22 17.56
CA GLN A 99 -7.85 9.56 16.87
C GLN A 99 -7.11 8.58 17.79
N GLU A 100 -6.83 8.97 19.03
CA GLU A 100 -6.19 8.09 20.03
C GLU A 100 -7.07 6.89 20.38
N GLU A 101 -8.36 7.12 20.67
CA GLU A 101 -9.34 6.05 20.93
C GLU A 101 -9.45 5.09 19.74
N PHE A 102 -9.44 5.61 18.51
CA PHE A 102 -9.42 4.81 17.30
C PHE A 102 -8.18 3.94 17.19
N ARG A 103 -6.98 4.55 17.25
CA ARG A 103 -5.71 3.82 17.12
C ARG A 103 -5.60 2.74 18.19
N ALA A 104 -5.96 3.06 19.44
CA ALA A 104 -5.94 2.09 20.54
C ALA A 104 -6.91 0.93 20.30
N ALA A 105 -8.19 1.22 20.02
CA ALA A 105 -9.20 0.17 19.87
C ALA A 105 -8.94 -0.74 18.66
N VAL A 106 -8.54 -0.16 17.51
CA VAL A 106 -8.18 -0.95 16.34
C VAL A 106 -6.94 -1.78 16.63
N SER A 107 -5.89 -1.18 17.22
CA SER A 107 -4.68 -1.91 17.60
C SER A 107 -5.02 -3.11 18.48
N ASP A 108 -5.83 -2.91 19.52
CA ASP A 108 -6.19 -3.98 20.45
C ASP A 108 -7.03 -5.08 19.78
N SER A 109 -7.88 -4.70 18.83
CA SER A 109 -8.70 -5.66 18.06
C SER A 109 -7.87 -6.52 17.10
N VAL A 110 -6.81 -5.97 16.50
CA VAL A 110 -6.02 -6.68 15.47
C VAL A 110 -4.73 -7.30 16.00
N ARG A 111 -4.22 -6.83 17.14
CA ARG A 111 -2.96 -7.30 17.75
C ARG A 111 -2.88 -8.81 17.93
N PRO A 112 -3.94 -9.53 18.34
CA PRO A 112 -3.91 -10.98 18.46
C PRO A 112 -3.63 -11.69 17.12
N PHE A 113 -3.96 -11.05 16.00
CA PHE A 113 -3.92 -11.66 14.67
C PHE A 113 -2.73 -11.19 13.83
N LEU A 114 -2.42 -9.88 13.86
CA LEU A 114 -1.43 -9.27 12.95
C LEU A 114 -0.01 -9.19 13.56
N THR A 115 0.15 -9.54 14.84
CA THR A 115 1.44 -9.56 15.54
C THR A 115 2.20 -8.23 15.38
N GLY A 116 3.50 -8.24 15.06
CA GLY A 116 4.34 -7.06 14.85
C GLY A 116 3.97 -6.17 13.65
N ARG A 117 2.88 -6.48 12.93
CA ARG A 117 2.36 -5.67 11.81
C ARG A 117 1.18 -4.77 12.19
N THR A 118 0.80 -4.78 13.47
CA THR A 118 -0.35 -4.03 14.00
C THR A 118 -0.25 -2.52 13.75
N GLU A 119 0.89 -1.91 14.08
CA GLU A 119 1.06 -0.46 13.96
C GLU A 119 0.93 0.00 12.51
N ARG A 120 1.62 -0.70 11.61
CA ARG A 120 1.54 -0.44 10.17
C ARG A 120 0.12 -0.59 9.62
N PHE A 121 -0.60 -1.64 10.04
CA PHE A 121 -1.99 -1.84 9.62
C PHE A 121 -2.89 -0.67 10.04
N VAL A 122 -2.72 -0.18 11.28
CA VAL A 122 -3.49 0.95 11.80
C VAL A 122 -3.19 2.23 11.02
N GLU A 123 -1.92 2.47 10.68
CA GLU A 123 -1.51 3.62 9.86
C GLU A 123 -2.12 3.55 8.46
N GLU A 124 -2.01 2.42 7.77
CA GLU A 124 -2.59 2.24 6.43
C GLU A 124 -4.13 2.37 6.44
N LEU A 125 -4.78 1.91 7.52
CA LEU A 125 -6.22 2.09 7.71
C LEU A 125 -6.61 3.56 7.91
N GLU A 126 -5.86 4.32 8.71
CA GLU A 126 -6.07 5.77 8.88
C GLU A 126 -5.91 6.50 7.55
N LEU A 127 -4.90 6.12 6.74
CA LEU A 127 -4.69 6.68 5.41
C LEU A 127 -5.82 6.36 4.46
N PHE A 128 -6.28 5.11 4.43
CA PHE A 128 -7.39 4.69 3.61
C PHE A 128 -8.66 5.50 3.93
N LEU A 129 -9.02 5.54 5.21
CA LEU A 129 -10.16 6.31 5.68
C LEU A 129 -10.01 7.80 5.39
N GLY A 130 -8.80 8.34 5.55
CA GLY A 130 -8.55 9.75 5.35
C GLY A 130 -8.52 10.21 3.89
N SER A 131 -8.14 9.32 2.98
CA SER A 131 -8.20 9.55 1.54
C SER A 131 -9.65 9.69 1.06
N GLY A 132 -10.58 8.95 1.68
CA GLY A 132 -11.97 8.84 1.21
C GLY A 132 -12.10 8.26 -0.20
N LEU A 133 -11.07 7.57 -0.67
CA LEU A 133 -11.01 6.96 -1.99
C LEU A 133 -11.66 5.58 -2.00
N ASN A 134 -12.10 5.15 -3.18
CA ASN A 134 -12.42 3.75 -3.41
C ASN A 134 -11.13 2.91 -3.49
N MET A 135 -11.27 1.59 -3.43
CA MET A 135 -10.12 0.67 -3.43
C MET A 135 -9.21 0.86 -4.66
N ASP A 136 -9.77 0.99 -5.86
CA ASP A 136 -8.99 1.16 -7.08
C ASP A 136 -8.21 2.48 -7.09
N ALA A 137 -8.84 3.57 -6.67
CA ALA A 137 -8.22 4.90 -6.60
C ALA A 137 -7.14 4.95 -5.51
N PHE A 138 -7.36 4.27 -4.39
CA PHE A 138 -6.38 4.11 -3.33
C PHE A 138 -5.17 3.28 -3.81
N ASP A 139 -5.40 2.17 -4.51
CA ASP A 139 -4.32 1.35 -5.06
C ASP A 139 -3.52 2.13 -6.12
N ASN A 140 -4.19 2.94 -6.94
CA ASN A 140 -3.51 3.83 -7.90
C ASN A 140 -2.71 4.94 -7.20
N LEU A 141 -3.17 5.45 -6.05
CA LEU A 141 -2.40 6.38 -5.22
C LEU A 141 -1.12 5.69 -4.75
N TYR A 142 -1.20 4.44 -4.26
CA TYR A 142 -0.04 3.65 -3.90
C TYR A 142 0.91 3.42 -5.08
N ILE A 143 0.38 3.10 -6.26
CA ILE A 143 1.23 2.90 -7.44
C ILE A 143 1.93 4.20 -7.85
N LYS A 144 1.19 5.31 -7.90
CA LYS A 144 1.67 6.61 -8.37
C LYS A 144 2.66 7.25 -7.40
N HIS A 145 2.39 7.19 -6.10
CA HIS A 145 3.25 7.81 -5.08
C HIS A 145 4.47 6.97 -4.74
N PHE A 146 4.38 5.64 -4.83
CA PHE A 146 5.45 4.73 -4.44
C PHE A 146 6.19 4.13 -5.66
N GLY A 147 5.96 4.68 -6.87
CA GLY A 147 6.71 4.35 -8.08
C GLY A 147 6.57 2.90 -8.54
N TRP A 148 5.51 2.21 -8.14
CA TRP A 148 5.29 0.81 -8.50
C TRP A 148 4.92 0.71 -9.98
N LYS A 149 5.86 0.30 -10.84
CA LYS A 149 5.51 -0.05 -12.21
C LYS A 149 4.55 -1.23 -12.16
N LYS A 150 3.34 -1.10 -12.71
CA LYS A 150 2.47 -2.26 -12.94
C LYS A 150 3.29 -3.29 -13.73
N SER A 151 3.56 -4.44 -13.14
CA SER A 151 4.31 -5.55 -13.74
C SER A 151 3.49 -6.25 -14.83
N GLY A 152 3.13 -5.47 -15.85
CA GLY A 152 2.31 -5.83 -17.00
C GLY A 152 2.39 -4.80 -18.13
N GLU A 153 2.89 -3.60 -17.88
CA GLU A 153 3.27 -2.65 -18.94
C GLU A 153 4.75 -2.83 -19.27
N ARG A 154 5.04 -3.99 -19.88
CA ARG A 154 6.24 -4.10 -20.71
C ARG A 154 5.99 -3.19 -21.92
N GLU A 155 6.63 -2.04 -21.89
CA GLU A 155 7.00 -1.18 -23.02
C GLU A 155 6.20 -1.44 -24.30
N ARG A 156 5.13 -0.67 -24.49
CA ARG A 156 4.79 -0.23 -25.85
C ARG A 156 5.17 1.25 -25.95
N GLU A 157 6.47 1.50 -25.95
CA GLU A 157 6.99 2.59 -26.75
C GLU A 157 6.58 2.28 -28.19
N LYS A 158 5.49 2.89 -28.63
CA LYS A 158 5.26 3.13 -30.05
C LYS A 158 5.98 4.43 -30.37
N ASP A 159 7.29 4.34 -30.48
CA ASP A 159 8.03 5.32 -31.26
C ASP A 159 7.85 4.91 -32.73
N TYR A 160 7.13 5.75 -33.47
CA TYR A 160 7.01 5.61 -34.91
C TYR A 160 8.16 6.41 -35.50
N ASP A 161 9.24 5.74 -35.91
CA ASP A 161 10.02 6.09 -37.10
C ASP A 161 11.02 4.96 -37.46
N GLU A 162 10.71 4.27 -38.56
CA GLU A 162 11.49 3.55 -39.59
C GLU A 162 12.94 2.99 -39.41
N PRO A 163 13.36 2.02 -40.27
CA PRO A 163 14.06 0.81 -39.84
C PRO A 163 15.55 0.79 -40.22
N HIS A 164 16.42 0.29 -39.33
CA HIS A 164 17.74 -0.20 -39.73
C HIS A 164 18.19 -1.44 -38.93
N GLU A 165 18.85 -2.33 -39.66
CA GLU A 165 19.19 -3.73 -39.37
C GLU A 165 20.07 -3.96 -38.13
N PRO A 166 20.01 -5.15 -37.48
CA PRO A 166 20.76 -5.42 -36.27
C PRO A 166 22.21 -5.84 -36.58
N THR A 167 23.19 -5.07 -36.10
CA THR A 167 24.57 -5.55 -35.91
C THR A 167 24.85 -5.81 -34.43
N PRO A 168 25.44 -6.97 -34.05
CA PRO A 168 25.72 -7.27 -32.66
C PRO A 168 27.07 -6.64 -32.26
N VAL A 169 27.03 -5.64 -31.36
CA VAL A 169 28.25 -5.04 -30.80
C VAL A 169 28.75 -5.89 -29.65
N VAL A 170 29.81 -6.66 -29.91
CA VAL A 170 30.56 -7.44 -28.93
C VAL A 170 31.39 -6.47 -28.05
N PRO A 171 31.37 -6.58 -26.71
CA PRO A 171 32.21 -5.76 -25.84
C PRO A 171 33.69 -6.15 -25.97
N TYR A 172 34.53 -5.22 -26.42
CA TYR A 172 35.98 -5.41 -26.54
C TYR A 172 36.63 -5.51 -25.15
N LEU A 173 37.08 -6.71 -24.78
CA LEU A 173 38.11 -6.90 -23.75
C LEU A 173 39.47 -6.93 -24.46
N TYR A 174 40.25 -5.89 -24.26
CA TYR A 174 41.61 -5.77 -24.75
C TYR A 174 42.53 -6.56 -23.82
N ILE A 175 42.97 -7.73 -24.26
CA ILE A 175 44.04 -8.50 -23.62
C ILE A 175 45.23 -8.39 -24.57
N PHE A 176 46.29 -7.72 -24.13
CA PHE A 176 47.60 -7.79 -24.77
C PHE A 176 48.21 -9.15 -24.47
N ASP A 177 48.77 -9.81 -25.49
CA ASP A 177 49.99 -10.61 -25.38
C ASP A 177 50.61 -10.79 -26.78
N GLU A 178 51.68 -10.01 -26.98
CA GLU A 178 52.95 -10.31 -27.67
C GLU A 178 53.01 -11.53 -28.62
N ASP A 179 53.20 -11.25 -29.92
CA ASP A 179 53.48 -12.25 -30.98
C ASP A 179 54.89 -12.87 -30.81
N PRO A 180 55.05 -14.21 -30.84
CA PRO A 180 56.31 -14.85 -31.15
C PRO A 180 56.38 -15.30 -32.62
N ASP A 181 57.52 -14.98 -33.21
CA ASP A 181 58.16 -15.40 -34.47
C ASP A 181 57.66 -16.69 -35.17
N GLU A 182 57.65 -16.69 -36.51
CA GLU A 182 58.48 -17.59 -37.35
C GLU A 182 58.12 -17.51 -38.85
N ASN A 183 59.07 -17.11 -39.70
CA ASN A 183 59.71 -17.95 -40.73
C ASN A 183 60.76 -17.18 -41.54
#